data_AF-A0A7L8GBW5-F1
#
_entry.id   AF-A0A7L8GBW5-F1
#
_cell.length_a   1.000
_cell.length_b   1.000
_cell.length_c   1.000
_cell.angle_alpha   90.00
_cell.angle_beta   90.00
_cell.angle_gamma   90.00
#
_symmetry.space_group_name_H-M   'P 1'
#
loop_
_entity.id
_entity.type
_entity.pdbx_description
1 polymer ?
#
loop_
_entity_poly.entity_id
_entity_poly.type
_entity_poly.pdbx_seq_one_letter_code
_entity_poly.pdbx_strand_id
1 'polypeptide(L)' 'ADIVRTTLGPRSMLKMLLDPMGGVVMTNDGNAILREIDVSHPAAKSMIELSRAQDEEVGDGTTSVIIL' A
#
# COMPACT_ATOMS: atom_id res chain seq x y z
N ALA A 1 -6.76 1.18 6.27
CA ALA A 1 -5.79 2.25 6.50
C ALA A 1 -4.65 1.86 7.47
N ASP A 2 -4.94 1.17 8.58
CA ASP A 2 -3.94 1.02 9.66
C ASP A 2 -2.66 0.28 9.28
N ILE A 3 -2.72 -0.66 8.31
CA ILE A 3 -1.54 -1.40 7.82
C ILE A 3 -0.48 -0.45 7.24
N VAL A 4 -0.90 0.54 6.45
CA VAL A 4 -0.02 1.49 5.76
C VAL A 4 0.22 2.77 6.57
N ARG A 5 -0.48 2.98 7.69
CA ARG A 5 -0.32 4.19 8.53
C ARG A 5 1.12 4.43 8.96
N THR A 6 1.85 3.37 9.30
CA THR A 6 3.24 3.48 9.77
C THR A 6 4.26 3.66 8.63
N THR A 7 3.82 3.65 7.37
CA THR A 7 4.69 3.87 6.22
C THR A 7 4.65 5.31 5.72
N LEU A 8 3.87 6.18 6.38
CA LEU A 8 3.73 7.59 6.04
C LEU A 8 4.80 8.46 6.73
N GLY A 9 5.45 9.32 5.94
CA GLY A 9 6.29 10.42 6.42
C GLY A 9 7.77 10.08 6.61
N PRO A 10 8.58 11.04 7.11
CA PRO A 10 10.03 10.93 7.20
C PRO A 10 10.53 9.91 8.24
N ARG A 11 9.64 9.42 9.12
CA ARG A 11 9.89 8.32 10.07
C ARG A 11 9.10 7.06 9.71
N SER A 12 8.92 6.83 8.41
CA SER A 12 8.25 5.63 7.91
C SER A 12 9.02 4.37 8.28
N MET A 13 8.28 3.29 8.51
CA MET A 13 8.83 1.96 8.72
C MET A 13 8.57 1.11 7.48
N LEU A 14 9.55 0.27 7.13
CA LEU A 14 9.37 -0.73 6.08
C LEU A 14 8.42 -1.83 6.56
N LYS A 15 7.66 -2.40 5.62
CA LYS A 15 6.90 -3.62 5.81
C LYS A 15 7.62 -4.76 5.10
N MET A 16 7.77 -5.88 5.81
CA MET A 16 8.16 -7.15 5.23
C MET A 16 6.90 -7.84 4.72
N LEU A 17 6.87 -8.14 3.43
CA LEU A 17 5.80 -8.83 2.75
C LEU A 17 6.35 -10.15 2.20
N LEU A 18 5.52 -11.18 2.24
CA LEU A 18 5.79 -12.43 1.56
C LEU A 18 4.96 -12.44 0.28
N ASP A 19 5.63 -12.51 -0.86
CA ASP A 19 4.93 -12.61 -2.14
C ASP A 19 4.31 -14.01 -2.31
N PRO A 20 3.35 -14.20 -3.23
CA PRO A 20 2.72 -15.50 -3.48
C PRO A 20 3.68 -16.60 -3.97
N MET A 21 4.88 -16.22 -4.45
CA MET A 21 5.93 -17.12 -4.92
C MET A 21 6.92 -17.48 -3.79
N GLY A 22 6.73 -16.97 -2.58
CA GLY A 22 7.59 -17.20 -1.41
C GLY A 22 8.82 -16.28 -1.31
N GLY A 23 8.90 -15.24 -2.15
CA GLY A 23 9.90 -14.19 -2.06
C GLY A 23 9.59 -13.19 -0.96
N VAL A 24 10.64 -12.54 -0.43
CA VAL A 24 10.52 -11.53 0.62
C VAL A 24 10.73 -10.15 0.00
N VAL A 25 9.73 -9.29 0.14
CA VAL A 25 9.76 -7.90 -0.32
C VAL A 25 9.74 -6.97 0.89
N MET A 26 10.60 -5.96 0.86
CA MET A 26 10.69 -4.93 1.90
C MET A 26 10.40 -3.57 1.29
N THR A 27 9.30 -2.93 1.69
CA THR A 27 8.91 -1.63 1.12
C THR A 27 8.11 -0.78 2.09
N ASN A 28 8.16 0.53 1.91
CA ASN A 28 7.29 1.52 2.56
C ASN A 28 6.29 2.15 1.58
N ASP A 29 6.26 1.73 0.31
CA ASP A 29 5.26 2.18 -0.64
C ASP A 29 3.90 1.55 -0.33
N GLY A 30 2.92 2.40 0.00
CA GLY A 30 1.55 2.01 0.28
C GLY A 30 0.89 1.26 -0.87
N ASN A 31 1.14 1.65 -2.13
CA ASN A 31 0.55 0.98 -3.29
C ASN A 31 1.10 -0.44 -3.44
N ALA A 32 2.43 -0.61 -3.38
CA ALA A 32 3.06 -1.93 -3.39
C ALA A 32 2.55 -2.82 -2.23
N ILE A 33 2.47 -2.29 -1.00
CA ILE A 33 1.96 -3.04 0.15
C ILE A 33 0.52 -3.50 -0.10
N LEU A 34 -0.33 -2.62 -0.60
CA LEU A 34 -1.75 -2.90 -0.80
C LEU A 34 -2.01 -3.90 -1.92
N ARG A 35 -1.14 -3.98 -2.92
CA ARG A 35 -1.24 -4.98 -4.01
C ARG A 35 -0.93 -6.41 -3.55
N GLU A 36 -0.07 -6.57 -2.54
CA GLU A 36 0.31 -7.89 -2.02
C GLU A 36 -0.69 -8.45 -1.00
N ILE A 37 -1.64 -7.63 -0.51
CA ILE A 37 -2.61 -8.07 0.49
C ILE A 37 -3.85 -8.64 -0.21
N ASP A 38 -4.20 -9.89 0.11
CA ASP A 38 -5.46 -10.48 -0.32
C ASP A 38 -6.63 -9.88 0.49
N VAL A 39 -7.52 -9.16 -0.19
CA VAL A 39 -8.71 -8.54 0.42
C VAL A 39 -9.99 -9.03 -0.25
N SER A 40 -10.91 -9.54 0.56
CA SER A 40 -12.24 -9.97 0.10
C SER A 40 -13.27 -8.83 0.05
N HIS A 41 -13.10 -7.81 0.90
CA HIS A 41 -14.09 -6.75 1.08
C HIS A 41 -14.11 -5.78 -0.12
N PRO A 42 -15.27 -5.53 -0.76
CA PRO A 42 -15.35 -4.65 -1.94
C PRO A 42 -14.82 -3.23 -1.70
N ALA A 43 -15.12 -2.64 -0.54
CA ALA A 43 -14.59 -1.31 -0.21
C ALA A 43 -13.05 -1.30 -0.10
N ALA A 44 -12.43 -2.40 0.35
CA ALA A 44 -10.97 -2.50 0.39
C ALA A 44 -10.40 -2.53 -1.03
N LYS A 45 -11.03 -3.25 -1.96
CA LYS A 45 -10.65 -3.25 -3.38
C LYS A 45 -10.71 -1.85 -3.99
N SER A 46 -11.77 -1.09 -3.70
CA SER A 46 -11.87 0.31 -4.16
C SER A 46 -10.74 1.18 -3.60
N MET A 47 -10.33 0.99 -2.35
CA MET A 47 -9.18 1.71 -1.77
C MET A 47 -7.86 1.36 -2.49
N ILE A 48 -7.64 0.08 -2.82
CA ILE A 48 -6.45 -0.34 -3.58
C ILE A 48 -6.42 0.34 -4.95
N GLU A 49 -7.55 0.37 -5.67
CA GLU A 49 -7.64 1.05 -6.96
C GLU A 49 -7.39 2.56 -6.85
N LEU A 50 -7.86 3.21 -5.78
CA LEU A 50 -7.55 4.63 -5.53
C LEU A 50 -6.06 4.87 -5.34
N SER A 51 -5.39 4.03 -4.54
CA SER A 51 -3.92 4.11 -4.36
C SER A 51 -3.17 3.89 -5.67
N ARG A 52 -3.67 2.99 -6.52
CA ARG A 52 -3.08 2.71 -7.83
C ARG A 52 -3.26 3.88 -8.79
N ALA A 53 -4.44 4.48 -8.86
CA ALA A 53 -4.68 5.65 -9.70
C ALA A 53 -3.77 6.83 -9.28
N GLN A 54 -3.58 7.03 -7.98
CA GLN A 54 -2.68 8.05 -7.45
C GLN A 54 -1.21 7.80 -7.88
N ASP A 55 -0.78 6.55 -7.90
CA ASP A 55 0.54 6.14 -8.38
C ASP A 55 0.71 6.38 -9.89
N GLU A 56 -0.31 6.02 -10.69
CA GLU A 56 -0.28 6.19 -12.15
C GLU A 56 -0.29 7.67 -12.57
N GLU A 57 -1.04 8.53 -11.88
CA GLU A 57 -1.20 9.94 -12.25
C GLU A 57 -0.11 10.86 -11.66
N VAL A 58 0.33 10.61 -10.43
CA VAL A 58 1.23 11.50 -9.69
C VAL A 58 2.55 10.83 -9.32
N GLY A 59 2.55 9.51 -9.10
CA GLY A 59 3.72 8.76 -8.65
C GLY A 59 4.13 9.00 -7.20
N ASP A 60 3.31 9.71 -6.41
CA ASP A 60 3.50 9.96 -4.98
C ASP A 60 2.15 10.14 -4.26
N GLY A 61 2.15 10.04 -2.94
CA GLY A 61 0.97 10.20 -2.10
C GLY A 61 0.10 8.96 -1.99
N THR A 62 0.56 7.80 -2.50
CA THR A 62 -0.13 6.50 -2.44
C THR A 62 -0.51 6.10 -1.01
N THR A 63 0.35 6.41 -0.05
CA THR A 63 0.08 6.14 1.38
C THR A 63 -0.88 7.17 1.98
N SER A 64 -0.73 8.44 1.59
CA SER A 64 -1.56 9.54 2.08
C SER A 64 -3.02 9.39 1.67
N VAL A 65 -3.29 9.02 0.41
CA VAL A 65 -4.66 8.89 -0.12
C VAL A 65 -5.48 7.78 0.56
N ILE A 66 -4.82 6.83 1.21
CA ILE A 66 -5.46 5.71 1.92
C ILE A 66 -5.73 6.03 3.39
N ILE A 67 -5.01 7.01 3.95
CA ILE A 67 -5.10 7.40 5.37
C ILE A 67 -6.09 8.54 5.58
N LEU A 68 -6.24 9.41 4.57
CA LEU A 68 -7.24 10.48 4.51
C LEU A 68 -8.65 9.91 4.33
#